data_AF-A0A0B0CWB5-F1
#
_entry.id   AF-A0A0B0CWB5-F1
#
_cell.length_a   1.000
_cell.length_b   1.000
_cell.length_c   1.000
_cell.angle_alpha   90.00
_cell.angle_beta   90.00
_cell.angle_gamma   90.00
#
_symmetry.space_group_name_H-M   'P 1'
#
loop_
_entity.id
_entity.type
_entity.pdbx_description
1 polymer ?
#
loop_
_entity_poly.entity_id
_entity_poly.type
_entity_poly.pdbx_seq_one_letter_code
_entity_poly.pdbx_strand_id
1 'polypeptide(L)'
;MPQPTGVIVERFAQALEELNKAQSFVKAKYQTDVYQEANRLIDAEDGLEHLYQHAHRFEESGVFQDGPWESADKLQPPLVAGSLKAKGLPMIIEVLSELRMLAIAESKYTHPTLSAVMAEEFLNEVMVLNLDILFPNATESSRIEKNENDERAVKLFQFLASRLSSTALIKTLILEIERLTAQRPIMIKRTVSMIKMAKEMLDKESEADERDVAELKKYISAIEGPSPLSNQFRDVHAYRANLKSLTRSELISESVALAKSMRETGLVSPHHATLTRFLCKRMPGLLPYVLNLNSKGSANLEENHELVIQLIKAAIFPATRQAIYGLSLMLERGVLSHSPVAPGLRRLVELDIRPDVRNALYHTTQTGEGVTANSILVAGSLQVL
;
A
#
# COMPACT_ATOMS: atom_id res chain seq x y z
N MET A 1 7.86 27.15 17.15
CA MET A 1 6.50 26.61 16.98
C MET A 1 6.25 26.47 15.48
N PRO A 2 5.69 25.36 14.98
CA PRO A 2 5.28 25.27 13.58
C PRO A 2 4.30 26.41 13.27
N GLN A 3 4.49 27.11 12.14
CA GLN A 3 3.59 28.19 11.75
C GLN A 3 2.21 27.61 11.41
N PRO A 4 1.10 28.30 11.73
CA PRO A 4 -0.23 27.83 11.36
C PRO A 4 -0.34 27.73 9.84
N THR A 5 -0.86 26.61 9.32
CA THR A 5 -1.01 26.36 7.88
C THR A 5 -1.72 27.51 7.15
N GLY A 6 -2.73 28.12 7.77
CA GLY A 6 -3.44 29.28 7.19
C GLY A 6 -2.55 30.47 6.86
N VAL A 7 -1.53 30.76 7.67
CA VAL A 7 -0.59 31.86 7.42
C VAL A 7 0.30 31.56 6.21
N ILE A 8 0.68 30.29 6.02
CA ILE A 8 1.50 29.85 4.88
C ILE A 8 0.68 29.94 3.59
N VAL A 9 -0.59 29.56 3.63
CA VAL A 9 -1.53 29.64 2.50
C VAL A 9 -1.72 31.10 2.05
N GLU A 10 -1.94 32.02 2.99
CA GLU A 10 -2.08 33.45 2.69
C GLU A 10 -0.82 34.03 2.04
N ARG A 11 0.37 33.67 2.55
CA ARG A 11 1.64 34.10 1.97
C ARG A 11 1.85 33.56 0.56
N PHE A 12 1.53 32.29 0.33
CA PHE A 12 1.61 31.71 -1.01
C PHE A 12 0.69 32.44 -1.99
N ALA A 13 -0.57 32.69 -1.60
CA ALA A 13 -1.52 33.41 -2.42
C ALA A 13 -1.05 34.85 -2.72
N GLN A 14 -0.46 35.53 -1.73
CA GLN A 14 0.12 36.85 -1.92
C GLN A 14 1.32 36.82 -2.88
N ALA A 15 2.27 35.89 -2.70
CA ALA A 15 3.43 35.75 -3.58
C ALA A 15 3.01 35.46 -5.02
N LEU A 16 1.99 34.61 -5.22
CA LEU A 16 1.45 34.30 -6.54
C LEU A 16 0.79 35.53 -7.19
N GLU A 17 0.09 36.35 -6.40
CA GLU A 17 -0.52 37.59 -6.87
C GLU A 17 0.51 38.67 -7.25
N GLU A 18 1.58 38.79 -6.45
CA GLU A 18 2.70 39.70 -6.75
C GLU A 18 3.43 39.27 -8.03
N LEU A 19 3.67 37.95 -8.20
CA LEU A 19 4.22 37.40 -9.42
C LEU A 19 3.31 37.68 -10.63
N ASN A 20 2.00 37.51 -10.47
CA ASN A 20 1.02 37.76 -11.54
C ASN A 20 1.07 39.23 -12.03
N LYS A 21 1.17 40.19 -11.11
CA LYS A 21 1.26 41.64 -11.40
C LYS A 21 2.62 42.08 -11.92
N ALA A 22 3.67 41.30 -11.69
CA ALA A 22 5.03 41.64 -12.11
C ALA A 22 5.17 41.64 -13.64
N GLN A 23 5.92 42.61 -14.16
CA GLN A 23 6.30 42.68 -15.57
C GLN A 23 7.21 41.49 -15.93
N SER A 24 7.14 41.01 -17.18
CA SER A 24 7.83 39.77 -17.60
C SER A 24 9.33 39.76 -17.29
N PHE A 25 10.03 40.89 -17.44
CA PHE A 25 11.49 40.98 -17.21
C PHE A 25 11.90 40.92 -15.73
N VAL A 26 10.97 41.07 -14.78
CA VAL A 26 11.24 40.98 -13.32
C VAL A 26 10.60 39.78 -12.66
N LYS A 27 9.81 38.97 -13.38
CA LYS A 27 9.13 37.79 -12.83
C LYS A 27 10.08 36.78 -12.18
N ALA A 28 11.29 36.60 -12.71
CA ALA A 28 12.30 35.70 -12.13
C ALA A 28 12.59 35.98 -10.63
N LYS A 29 12.52 37.26 -10.21
CA LYS A 29 12.68 37.63 -8.80
C LYS A 29 11.52 37.11 -7.95
N TYR A 30 10.29 37.30 -8.40
CA TYR A 30 9.07 36.93 -7.68
C TYR A 30 8.77 35.42 -7.74
N GLN A 31 9.25 34.71 -8.78
CA GLN A 31 9.18 33.25 -8.84
C GLN A 31 9.86 32.60 -7.64
N THR A 32 10.97 33.18 -7.17
CA THR A 32 11.71 32.68 -6.01
C THR A 32 10.84 32.67 -4.74
N ASP A 33 10.04 33.73 -4.54
CA ASP A 33 9.16 33.85 -3.37
C ASP A 33 8.01 32.83 -3.45
N VAL A 34 7.43 32.64 -4.64
CA VAL A 34 6.41 31.59 -4.89
C VAL A 34 6.96 30.20 -4.59
N TYR A 35 8.17 29.86 -5.05
CA TYR A 35 8.78 28.55 -4.80
C TYR A 35 9.09 28.32 -3.32
N GLN A 36 9.51 29.35 -2.58
CA GLN A 36 9.76 29.24 -1.16
C GLN A 36 8.48 28.95 -0.37
N GLU A 37 7.39 29.65 -0.64
CA GLU A 37 6.11 29.41 0.04
C GLU A 37 5.48 28.08 -0.42
N ALA A 38 5.62 27.71 -1.69
CA ALA A 38 5.20 26.41 -2.19
C ALA A 38 5.91 25.26 -1.47
N ASN A 39 7.23 25.36 -1.27
CA ASN A 39 8.00 24.35 -0.55
C ASN A 39 7.51 24.18 0.90
N ARG A 40 7.09 25.26 1.56
CA ARG A 40 6.50 25.19 2.91
C ARG A 40 5.13 24.50 2.90
N LEU A 41 4.31 24.73 1.86
CA LEU A 41 3.03 24.05 1.70
C LEU A 41 3.21 22.56 1.40
N ILE A 42 4.18 22.16 0.58
CA ILE A 42 4.46 20.74 0.30
C ILE A 42 4.72 19.93 1.59
N ASP A 43 5.32 20.56 2.61
CA ASP A 43 5.58 19.92 3.90
C ASP A 43 4.35 19.87 4.84
N ALA A 44 3.35 20.73 4.61
CA ALA A 44 2.13 20.79 5.42
C ALA A 44 1.18 19.60 5.14
N GLU A 45 0.29 19.31 6.09
CA GLU A 45 -0.63 18.16 6.01
C GLU A 45 -1.61 18.26 4.83
N ASP A 46 -2.22 19.44 4.62
CA ASP A 46 -3.17 19.70 3.52
C ASP A 46 -2.59 20.63 2.42
N GLY A 47 -1.28 20.84 2.41
CA GLY A 47 -0.70 21.89 1.57
C GLY A 47 -0.73 21.61 0.07
N LEU A 48 -0.71 20.34 -0.36
CA LEU A 48 -0.91 20.00 -1.78
C LEU A 48 -2.30 20.39 -2.29
N GLU A 49 -3.34 20.23 -1.47
CA GLU A 49 -4.70 20.66 -1.82
C GLU A 49 -4.77 22.19 -1.98
N HIS A 50 -4.12 22.93 -1.07
CA HIS A 50 -4.05 24.40 -1.18
C HIS A 50 -3.28 24.86 -2.41
N LEU A 51 -2.15 24.21 -2.74
CA LEU A 51 -1.44 24.49 -3.99
C LEU A 51 -2.31 24.19 -5.21
N TYR A 52 -3.00 23.05 -5.18
CA TYR A 52 -3.87 22.61 -6.27
C TYR A 52 -5.03 23.56 -6.55
N GLN A 53 -5.64 24.15 -5.51
CA GLN A 53 -6.69 25.18 -5.67
C GLN A 53 -6.22 26.39 -6.48
N HIS A 54 -4.93 26.69 -6.47
CA HIS A 54 -4.32 27.77 -7.24
C HIS A 54 -3.68 27.33 -8.56
N ALA A 55 -3.65 26.03 -8.87
CA ALA A 55 -2.89 25.49 -10.00
C ALA A 55 -3.33 26.02 -11.37
N HIS A 56 -4.60 26.36 -11.54
CA HIS A 56 -5.13 27.00 -12.76
C HIS A 56 -4.49 28.36 -13.08
N ARG A 57 -3.83 29.00 -12.10
CA ARG A 57 -3.19 30.32 -12.25
C ARG A 57 -1.70 30.24 -12.51
N PHE A 58 -1.06 29.08 -12.34
CA PHE A 58 0.40 28.98 -12.33
C PHE A 58 1.02 29.42 -13.65
N GLU A 59 0.42 29.03 -14.77
CA GLU A 59 0.95 29.36 -16.08
C GLU A 59 0.77 30.83 -16.44
N GLU A 60 -0.46 31.37 -16.29
CA GLU A 60 -0.75 32.78 -16.58
C GLU A 60 0.07 33.73 -15.70
N SER A 61 0.26 33.38 -14.43
CA SER A 61 1.10 34.16 -13.53
C SER A 61 2.59 34.06 -13.86
N GLY A 62 3.02 33.15 -14.73
CA GLY A 62 4.41 32.98 -15.13
C GLY A 62 5.25 32.22 -14.11
N VAL A 63 4.65 31.29 -13.36
CA VAL A 63 5.39 30.39 -12.45
C VAL A 63 6.48 29.66 -13.22
N PHE A 64 6.22 29.20 -14.44
CA PHE A 64 7.16 28.41 -15.24
C PHE A 64 7.97 29.22 -16.26
N GLN A 65 7.83 30.55 -16.30
CA GLN A 65 8.46 31.40 -17.32
C GLN A 65 9.98 31.24 -17.33
N ASP A 66 10.57 31.19 -18.54
CA ASP A 66 12.00 31.08 -18.80
C ASP A 66 12.63 29.78 -18.26
N GLY A 67 11.81 28.76 -18.00
CA GLY A 67 12.20 27.46 -17.47
C GLY A 67 11.82 26.28 -18.37
N PRO A 68 12.40 25.08 -18.16
CA PRO A 68 12.10 23.92 -19.00
C PRO A 68 10.67 23.36 -18.80
N TRP A 69 9.96 23.78 -17.75
CA TRP A 69 8.56 23.42 -17.48
C TRP A 69 7.54 24.38 -18.14
N GLU A 70 8.01 25.43 -18.83
CA GLU A 70 7.14 26.48 -19.37
C GLU A 70 6.08 25.90 -20.33
N SER A 71 6.51 25.13 -21.32
CA SER A 71 5.63 24.49 -22.29
C SER A 71 5.05 23.17 -21.74
N ALA A 72 3.80 23.19 -21.27
CA ALA A 72 3.10 22.01 -20.75
C ALA A 72 3.03 20.86 -21.79
N ASP A 73 2.86 21.20 -23.07
CA ASP A 73 2.78 20.26 -24.20
C ASP A 73 4.09 19.54 -24.53
N LYS A 74 5.23 20.01 -23.97
CA LYS A 74 6.56 19.43 -24.21
C LYS A 74 7.08 18.61 -23.05
N LEU A 75 6.37 18.56 -21.92
CA LEU A 75 6.76 17.76 -20.76
C LEU A 75 6.88 16.29 -21.15
N GLN A 76 7.81 15.59 -20.50
CA GLN A 76 8.12 14.19 -20.79
C GLN A 76 7.95 13.35 -19.53
N PRO A 77 6.99 12.41 -19.48
CA PRO A 77 6.75 11.56 -18.32
C PRO A 77 8.01 10.84 -17.77
N PRO A 78 8.94 10.34 -18.60
CA PRO A 78 10.16 9.69 -18.10
C PRO A 78 11.10 10.59 -17.29
N LEU A 79 10.99 11.91 -17.38
CA LEU A 79 11.91 12.84 -16.71
C LEU A 79 11.44 13.22 -15.28
N VAL A 80 10.14 13.07 -14.98
CA VAL A 80 9.52 13.50 -13.71
C VAL A 80 10.23 12.90 -12.50
N ALA A 81 10.55 11.61 -12.55
CA ALA A 81 11.24 10.90 -11.47
C ALA A 81 12.58 11.55 -11.09
N GLY A 82 13.33 12.00 -12.11
CA GLY A 82 14.63 12.65 -11.93
C GLY A 82 14.49 14.01 -11.25
N SER A 83 13.52 14.80 -11.69
CA SER A 83 13.23 16.12 -11.11
C SER A 83 12.78 16.04 -9.66
N LEU A 84 11.91 15.08 -9.30
CA LEU A 84 11.45 14.91 -7.92
C LEU A 84 12.58 14.48 -6.97
N LYS A 85 13.53 13.68 -7.47
CA LYS A 85 14.71 13.26 -6.69
C LYS A 85 15.79 14.34 -6.62
N ALA A 86 15.77 15.32 -7.51
CA ALA A 86 16.76 16.39 -7.54
C ALA A 86 16.62 17.33 -6.33
N LYS A 87 17.75 17.83 -5.82
CA LYS A 87 17.77 18.77 -4.70
C LYS A 87 17.42 20.18 -5.15
N GLY A 88 16.72 20.93 -4.29
CA GLY A 88 16.42 22.34 -4.49
C GLY A 88 15.18 22.58 -5.36
N LEU A 89 15.25 23.62 -6.20
CA LEU A 89 14.12 24.12 -6.99
C LEU A 89 13.46 23.11 -7.94
N PRO A 90 14.18 22.22 -8.65
CA PRO A 90 13.56 21.31 -9.62
C PRO A 90 12.42 20.47 -9.03
N MET A 91 12.56 19.96 -7.81
CA MET A 91 11.48 19.19 -7.16
C MET A 91 10.23 20.03 -6.89
N ILE A 92 10.41 21.28 -6.43
CA ILE A 92 9.30 22.19 -6.13
C ILE A 92 8.56 22.54 -7.43
N ILE A 93 9.31 22.87 -8.49
CA ILE A 93 8.73 23.22 -9.79
C ILE A 93 8.01 22.01 -10.40
N GLU A 94 8.59 20.81 -10.28
CA GLU A 94 7.96 19.58 -10.74
C GLU A 94 6.62 19.34 -10.02
N VAL A 95 6.57 19.48 -8.69
CA VAL A 95 5.30 19.38 -7.94
C VAL A 95 4.25 20.36 -8.48
N LEU A 96 4.62 21.63 -8.70
CA LEU A 96 3.70 22.63 -9.25
C LEU A 96 3.28 22.30 -10.68
N SER A 97 4.18 21.73 -11.49
CA SER A 97 3.91 21.29 -12.86
C SER A 97 2.90 20.15 -12.89
N GLU A 98 3.05 19.13 -12.04
CA GLU A 98 2.10 18.02 -11.94
C GLU A 98 0.72 18.51 -11.47
N LEU A 99 0.66 19.46 -10.53
CA LEU A 99 -0.60 20.08 -10.11
C LEU A 99 -1.26 20.91 -11.22
N ARG A 100 -0.48 21.59 -12.07
CA ARG A 100 -0.99 22.25 -13.28
C ARG A 100 -1.61 21.22 -14.23
N MET A 101 -0.90 20.14 -14.51
CA MET A 101 -1.40 19.08 -15.40
C MET A 101 -2.70 18.49 -14.86
N LEU A 102 -2.80 18.29 -13.53
CA LEU A 102 -4.03 17.83 -12.88
C LEU A 102 -5.18 18.83 -13.01
N ALA A 103 -4.90 20.13 -12.92
CA ALA A 103 -5.93 21.16 -13.10
C ALA A 103 -6.46 21.20 -14.55
N ILE A 104 -5.62 20.90 -15.53
CA ILE A 104 -6.03 20.77 -16.94
C ILE A 104 -6.85 19.49 -17.14
N ALA A 105 -6.40 18.36 -16.60
CA ALA A 105 -7.11 17.08 -16.67
C ALA A 105 -8.53 17.17 -16.04
N GLU A 106 -8.66 17.81 -14.87
CA GLU A 106 -9.97 18.05 -14.23
C GLU A 106 -10.76 19.21 -14.87
N SER A 107 -10.31 19.75 -16.00
CA SER A 107 -10.95 20.87 -16.72
C SER A 107 -11.16 22.14 -15.88
N LYS A 108 -10.36 22.34 -14.82
CA LYS A 108 -10.34 23.58 -14.02
C LYS A 108 -9.55 24.70 -14.69
N TYR A 109 -8.68 24.34 -15.64
CA TYR A 109 -7.94 25.26 -16.47
C TYR A 109 -8.05 24.83 -17.93
N THR A 110 -8.51 25.74 -18.80
CA THR A 110 -8.53 25.51 -20.25
C THR A 110 -7.22 25.98 -20.84
N HIS A 111 -6.31 25.04 -21.14
CA HIS A 111 -5.03 25.35 -21.76
C HIS A 111 -5.18 25.56 -23.28
N PRO A 112 -4.44 26.52 -23.90
CA PRO A 112 -4.62 26.83 -25.32
C PRO A 112 -4.29 25.69 -26.29
N THR A 113 -3.31 24.84 -25.95
CA THR A 113 -2.80 23.78 -26.84
C THR A 113 -2.95 22.37 -26.29
N LEU A 114 -3.33 22.22 -25.02
CA LEU A 114 -3.37 20.94 -24.31
C LEU A 114 -4.80 20.66 -23.87
N SER A 115 -5.35 19.52 -24.28
CA SER A 115 -6.68 19.10 -23.85
C SER A 115 -6.63 18.44 -22.47
N ALA A 116 -7.79 18.38 -21.80
CA ALA A 116 -7.95 17.62 -20.55
C ALA A 116 -7.51 16.16 -20.71
N VAL A 117 -7.87 15.53 -21.83
CA VAL A 117 -7.51 14.14 -22.15
C VAL A 117 -5.99 13.97 -22.27
N MET A 118 -5.29 14.86 -22.99
CA MET A 118 -3.84 14.78 -23.12
C MET A 118 -3.11 14.98 -21.77
N ALA A 119 -3.62 15.87 -20.92
CA ALA A 119 -3.07 16.07 -19.58
C ALA A 119 -3.27 14.84 -18.69
N GLU A 120 -4.43 14.20 -18.79
CA GLU A 120 -4.72 12.95 -18.09
C GLU A 120 -3.85 11.79 -18.59
N GLU A 121 -3.68 11.64 -19.91
CA GLU A 121 -2.78 10.66 -20.51
C GLU A 121 -1.34 10.83 -20.01
N PHE A 122 -0.84 12.07 -19.99
CA PHE A 122 0.47 12.40 -19.43
C PHE A 122 0.60 11.96 -17.97
N LEU A 123 -0.36 12.35 -17.11
CA LEU A 123 -0.33 11.99 -15.69
C LEU A 123 -0.41 10.49 -15.47
N ASN A 124 -1.22 9.78 -16.25
CA ASN A 124 -1.31 8.32 -16.20
C ASN A 124 0.03 7.67 -16.56
N GLU A 125 0.72 8.17 -17.59
CA GLU A 125 2.05 7.69 -17.96
C GLU A 125 3.07 7.97 -16.86
N VAL A 126 3.04 9.16 -16.25
CA VAL A 126 3.86 9.50 -15.07
C VAL A 126 3.63 8.50 -13.93
N MET A 127 2.37 8.20 -13.61
CA MET A 127 2.00 7.24 -12.57
C MET A 127 2.54 5.83 -12.88
N VAL A 128 2.37 5.36 -14.12
CA VAL A 128 2.82 4.03 -14.57
C VAL A 128 4.34 3.90 -14.49
N LEU A 129 5.09 4.88 -14.98
CA LEU A 129 6.56 4.85 -14.97
C LEU A 129 7.16 4.92 -13.57
N ASN A 130 6.39 5.37 -12.58
CA ASN A 130 6.85 5.67 -11.24
C ASN A 130 6.06 4.96 -10.14
N LEU A 131 5.46 3.80 -10.43
CA LEU A 131 4.76 2.98 -9.43
C LEU A 131 5.60 2.65 -8.20
N ASP A 132 6.92 2.53 -8.35
CA ASP A 132 7.83 2.29 -7.22
C ASP A 132 7.96 3.48 -6.26
N ILE A 133 7.68 4.71 -6.71
CA ILE A 133 7.58 5.88 -5.81
C ILE A 133 6.33 5.71 -4.94
N LEU A 134 5.20 5.35 -5.54
CA LEU A 134 3.92 5.19 -4.83
C LEU A 134 3.88 3.95 -3.93
N PHE A 135 4.53 2.89 -4.36
CA PHE A 135 4.59 1.60 -3.69
C PHE A 135 6.05 1.14 -3.53
N PRO A 136 6.81 1.74 -2.59
CA PRO A 136 8.23 1.43 -2.45
C PRO A 136 8.46 -0.02 -2.03
N ASN A 137 9.52 -0.61 -2.57
CA ASN A 137 9.96 -1.94 -2.18
C ASN A 137 10.52 -1.91 -0.75
N ALA A 138 10.07 -2.83 0.11
CA ALA A 138 10.56 -2.97 1.47
C ALA A 138 11.87 -3.77 1.51
N THR A 139 12.96 -3.20 0.97
CA THR A 139 14.30 -3.82 1.02
C THR A 139 15.23 -3.07 1.98
N GLU A 140 16.24 -3.78 2.50
CA GLU A 140 17.27 -3.16 3.35
C GLU A 140 18.09 -2.10 2.58
N SER A 141 18.31 -2.31 1.27
CA SER A 141 18.96 -1.33 0.40
C SER A 141 18.14 -0.03 0.30
N SER A 142 16.82 -0.14 0.12
CA SER A 142 15.92 1.02 0.08
C SER A 142 15.87 1.79 1.42
N ARG A 143 16.18 1.15 2.54
CA ARG A 143 16.27 1.80 3.86
C ARG A 143 17.50 2.71 3.98
N ILE A 144 18.60 2.32 3.33
CA ILE A 144 19.89 3.03 3.37
C ILE A 144 19.90 4.19 2.36
N GLU A 145 19.25 4.01 1.21
CA GLU A 145 19.21 4.97 0.09
C GLU A 145 18.08 6.03 0.19
N LYS A 146 17.56 6.30 1.40
CA LYS A 146 16.45 7.23 1.58
C LYS A 146 16.88 8.67 1.22
N ASN A 147 16.27 9.24 0.17
CA ASN A 147 16.51 10.63 -0.23
C ASN A 147 15.60 11.59 0.54
N GLU A 148 16.04 12.85 0.63
CA GLU A 148 15.32 13.93 1.32
C GLU A 148 13.91 14.16 0.75
N ASN A 149 13.72 13.95 -0.56
CA ASN A 149 12.46 14.23 -1.24
C ASN A 149 11.53 13.02 -1.38
N ASP A 150 11.93 11.82 -0.96
CA ASP A 150 11.14 10.60 -1.20
C ASP A 150 9.73 10.71 -0.58
N GLU A 151 9.62 11.24 0.64
CA GLU A 151 8.33 11.42 1.30
C GLU A 151 7.43 12.44 0.58
N ARG A 152 8.03 13.50 0.04
CA ARG A 152 7.29 14.52 -0.74
C ARG A 152 6.80 13.95 -2.06
N ALA A 153 7.62 13.18 -2.76
CA ALA A 153 7.25 12.50 -3.98
C ALA A 153 6.11 11.48 -3.72
N VAL A 154 6.20 10.69 -2.66
CA VAL A 154 5.13 9.76 -2.25
C VAL A 154 3.81 10.52 -2.01
N LYS A 155 3.85 11.64 -1.27
CA LYS A 155 2.66 12.48 -1.01
C LYS A 155 2.04 13.01 -2.31
N LEU A 156 2.85 13.52 -3.23
CA LEU A 156 2.38 13.99 -4.54
C LEU A 156 1.69 12.86 -5.31
N PHE A 157 2.33 11.70 -5.43
CA PHE A 157 1.78 10.57 -6.17
C PHE A 157 0.49 10.03 -5.54
N GLN A 158 0.38 10.02 -4.21
CA GLN A 158 -0.86 9.67 -3.52
C GLN A 158 -1.97 10.69 -3.82
N PHE A 159 -1.63 11.99 -3.83
CA PHE A 159 -2.56 13.05 -4.17
C PHE A 159 -3.08 12.90 -5.61
N LEU A 160 -2.18 12.74 -6.58
CA LEU A 160 -2.54 12.51 -7.99
C LEU A 160 -3.40 11.25 -8.15
N ALA A 161 -2.98 10.11 -7.60
CA ALA A 161 -3.73 8.85 -7.67
C ALA A 161 -5.15 8.94 -7.07
N SER A 162 -5.35 9.79 -6.06
CA SER A 162 -6.67 9.98 -5.46
C SER A 162 -7.65 10.74 -6.37
N ARG A 163 -7.14 11.44 -7.39
CA ARG A 163 -7.90 12.30 -8.30
C ARG A 163 -8.03 11.70 -9.70
N LEU A 164 -7.07 10.89 -10.12
CA LEU A 164 -7.08 10.19 -11.40
C LEU A 164 -7.99 8.95 -11.36
N SER A 165 -8.76 8.75 -12.43
CA SER A 165 -9.52 7.52 -12.70
C SER A 165 -9.22 7.09 -14.13
N SER A 166 -8.39 6.06 -14.30
CA SER A 166 -8.00 5.61 -15.63
C SER A 166 -7.89 4.10 -15.71
N THR A 167 -8.61 3.52 -16.67
CA THR A 167 -8.55 2.10 -17.03
C THR A 167 -7.12 1.64 -17.31
N ALA A 168 -6.28 2.48 -17.92
CA ALA A 168 -4.88 2.13 -18.23
C ALA A 168 -4.05 1.93 -16.95
N LEU A 169 -4.20 2.82 -15.96
CA LEU A 169 -3.47 2.72 -14.70
C LEU A 169 -4.00 1.55 -13.84
N ILE A 170 -5.32 1.32 -13.82
CA ILE A 170 -5.93 0.14 -13.16
C ILE A 170 -5.34 -1.14 -13.73
N LYS A 171 -5.28 -1.26 -15.06
CA LYS A 171 -4.70 -2.43 -15.73
C LYS A 171 -3.24 -2.65 -15.38
N THR A 172 -2.41 -1.60 -15.37
CA THR A 172 -1.02 -1.71 -14.95
C THR A 172 -0.91 -2.17 -13.49
N LEU A 173 -1.75 -1.66 -12.59
CA LEU A 173 -1.79 -2.10 -11.19
C LEU A 173 -2.15 -3.58 -11.07
N ILE A 174 -3.15 -4.07 -11.83
CA ILE A 174 -3.54 -5.48 -11.85
C ILE A 174 -2.36 -6.36 -12.29
N LEU A 175 -1.68 -5.99 -13.37
CA LEU A 175 -0.51 -6.72 -13.87
C LEU A 175 0.63 -6.79 -12.83
N GLU A 176 0.89 -5.68 -12.13
CA GLU A 176 1.91 -5.65 -11.07
C GLU A 176 1.49 -6.47 -9.85
N ILE A 177 0.20 -6.43 -9.45
CA ILE A 177 -0.34 -7.28 -8.38
C ILE A 177 -0.22 -8.76 -8.75
N GLU A 178 -0.56 -9.14 -9.98
CA GLU A 178 -0.41 -10.50 -10.47
C GLU A 178 1.06 -10.95 -10.44
N ARG A 179 1.96 -10.12 -10.96
CA ARG A 179 3.40 -10.37 -10.95
C ARG A 179 3.92 -10.57 -9.51
N LEU A 180 3.51 -9.73 -8.57
CA LEU A 180 3.93 -9.83 -7.18
C LEU A 180 3.35 -11.06 -6.49
N THR A 181 2.06 -11.33 -6.64
CA THR A 181 1.44 -12.50 -6.03
C THR A 181 2.00 -13.81 -6.58
N ALA A 182 2.38 -13.85 -7.86
CA ALA A 182 3.07 -14.99 -8.46
C ALA A 182 4.45 -15.25 -7.84
N GLN A 183 5.18 -14.20 -7.45
CA GLN A 183 6.50 -14.31 -6.80
C GLN A 183 6.44 -14.80 -5.35
N ARG A 184 5.26 -14.86 -4.73
CA ARG A 184 5.05 -15.27 -3.33
C ARG A 184 5.94 -14.50 -2.33
N PRO A 185 5.91 -13.16 -2.32
CA PRO A 185 6.73 -12.36 -1.43
C PRO A 185 6.36 -12.62 0.02
N ILE A 186 7.38 -12.59 0.88
CA ILE A 186 7.21 -12.65 2.34
C ILE A 186 6.45 -11.40 2.83
N MET A 187 6.80 -10.23 2.28
CA MET A 187 6.20 -8.94 2.62
C MET A 187 5.08 -8.58 1.64
N ILE A 188 3.84 -8.53 2.13
CA ILE A 188 2.65 -8.26 1.30
C ILE A 188 2.12 -6.83 1.39
N LYS A 189 2.72 -5.96 2.21
CA LYS A 189 2.21 -4.58 2.43
C LYS A 189 2.08 -3.80 1.13
N ARG A 190 3.10 -3.86 0.27
CA ARG A 190 3.14 -3.26 -1.06
C ARG A 190 1.95 -3.71 -1.91
N THR A 191 1.76 -5.03 -2.02
CA THR A 191 0.66 -5.64 -2.79
C THR A 191 -0.71 -5.25 -2.24
N VAL A 192 -0.89 -5.24 -0.91
CA VAL A 192 -2.17 -4.84 -0.29
C VAL A 192 -2.48 -3.37 -0.57
N SER A 193 -1.49 -2.48 -0.52
CA SER A 193 -1.68 -1.07 -0.87
C SER A 193 -2.07 -0.89 -2.33
N MET A 194 -1.45 -1.62 -3.26
CA MET A 194 -1.83 -1.59 -4.67
C MET A 194 -3.27 -2.06 -4.88
N ILE A 195 -3.69 -3.16 -4.24
CA ILE A 195 -5.07 -3.67 -4.33
C ILE A 195 -6.08 -2.63 -3.83
N LYS A 196 -5.79 -1.96 -2.72
CA LYS A 196 -6.68 -0.92 -2.16
C LYS A 196 -6.80 0.27 -3.09
N MET A 197 -5.68 0.75 -3.63
CA MET A 197 -5.71 1.87 -4.57
C MET A 197 -6.45 1.52 -5.86
N ALA A 198 -6.15 0.35 -6.45
CA ALA A 198 -6.84 -0.12 -7.64
C ALA A 198 -8.36 -0.25 -7.39
N LYS A 199 -8.77 -0.68 -6.19
CA LYS A 199 -10.18 -0.71 -5.79
C LYS A 199 -10.81 0.69 -5.74
N GLU A 200 -10.15 1.65 -5.08
CA GLU A 200 -10.65 3.03 -4.98
C GLU A 200 -10.76 3.71 -6.36
N MET A 201 -9.82 3.42 -7.26
CA MET A 201 -9.87 3.89 -8.64
C MET A 201 -11.02 3.23 -9.41
N LEU A 202 -11.19 1.90 -9.26
CA LEU A 202 -12.27 1.16 -9.91
C LEU A 202 -13.65 1.63 -9.45
N ASP A 203 -13.81 1.99 -8.18
CA ASP A 203 -15.07 2.51 -7.64
C ASP A 203 -15.46 3.88 -8.24
N LYS A 204 -14.49 4.63 -8.80
CA LYS A 204 -14.70 5.91 -9.48
C LYS A 204 -14.83 5.77 -11.00
N GLU A 205 -14.31 4.69 -11.56
CA GLU A 205 -14.29 4.43 -13.00
C GLU A 205 -15.57 3.73 -13.45
N SER A 206 -16.34 4.39 -14.33
CA SER A 206 -17.62 3.87 -14.81
C SER A 206 -17.47 2.99 -16.06
N GLU A 207 -16.39 3.15 -16.81
CA GLU A 207 -16.15 2.47 -18.10
C GLU A 207 -15.03 1.43 -18.03
N ALA A 208 -14.75 0.90 -16.83
CA ALA A 208 -13.72 -0.12 -16.64
C ALA A 208 -14.07 -1.43 -17.39
N ASP A 209 -13.05 -2.06 -17.96
CA ASP A 209 -13.18 -3.36 -18.64
C ASP A 209 -13.67 -4.44 -17.65
N GLU A 210 -14.72 -5.19 -18.03
CA GLU A 210 -15.31 -6.24 -17.20
C GLU A 210 -14.31 -7.32 -16.77
N ARG A 211 -13.32 -7.61 -17.62
CA ARG A 211 -12.25 -8.55 -17.32
C ARG A 211 -11.33 -8.01 -16.23
N ASP A 212 -10.89 -6.76 -16.35
CA ASP A 212 -10.02 -6.10 -15.37
C ASP A 212 -10.75 -6.00 -14.01
N VAL A 213 -12.05 -5.68 -14.02
CA VAL A 213 -12.93 -5.71 -12.84
C VAL A 213 -12.93 -7.10 -12.19
N ALA A 214 -13.10 -8.16 -12.97
CA ALA A 214 -13.15 -9.52 -12.46
C ALA A 214 -11.80 -9.97 -11.87
N GLU A 215 -10.70 -9.66 -12.55
CA GLU A 215 -9.34 -9.95 -12.10
C GLU A 215 -9.02 -9.21 -10.79
N LEU A 216 -9.36 -7.92 -10.68
CA LEU A 216 -9.15 -7.16 -9.46
C LEU A 216 -10.03 -7.65 -8.30
N LYS A 217 -11.29 -8.00 -8.55
CA LYS A 217 -12.22 -8.55 -7.54
C LYS A 217 -11.68 -9.79 -6.85
N LYS A 218 -10.92 -10.64 -7.55
CA LYS A 218 -10.22 -11.80 -6.97
C LYS A 218 -9.27 -11.36 -5.85
N TYR A 219 -8.44 -10.35 -6.11
CA TYR A 219 -7.46 -9.85 -5.13
C TYR A 219 -8.10 -9.05 -3.99
N ILE A 220 -9.15 -8.28 -4.28
CA ILE A 220 -9.94 -7.59 -3.25
C ILE A 220 -10.54 -8.63 -2.28
N SER A 221 -11.18 -9.67 -2.83
CA SER A 221 -11.78 -10.74 -2.02
C SER A 221 -10.72 -11.46 -1.17
N ALA A 222 -9.52 -11.69 -1.70
CA ALA A 222 -8.43 -12.33 -0.98
C ALA A 222 -7.99 -11.57 0.29
N ILE A 223 -8.12 -10.23 0.32
CA ILE A 223 -7.72 -9.41 1.47
C ILE A 223 -8.88 -9.02 2.40
N GLU A 224 -10.12 -8.94 1.89
CA GLU A 224 -11.29 -8.48 2.65
C GLU A 224 -12.21 -9.60 3.14
N GLY A 225 -12.29 -10.74 2.43
CA GLY A 225 -13.26 -11.79 2.71
C GLY A 225 -13.36 -12.80 1.56
N PRO A 226 -12.55 -13.86 1.52
CA PRO A 226 -12.43 -14.75 0.35
C PRO A 226 -13.54 -15.80 0.21
N SER A 227 -14.37 -15.99 1.23
CA SER A 227 -15.52 -16.91 1.23
C SER A 227 -16.84 -16.13 1.28
N PRO A 228 -17.97 -16.77 0.93
CA PRO A 228 -19.29 -16.16 1.11
C PRO A 228 -19.52 -15.67 2.55
N LEU A 229 -19.14 -16.46 3.55
CA LEU A 229 -19.33 -16.11 4.97
C LEU A 229 -18.43 -14.96 5.41
N SER A 230 -17.14 -14.99 5.05
CA SER A 230 -16.20 -13.93 5.40
C SER A 230 -16.49 -12.61 4.67
N ASN A 231 -16.97 -12.67 3.43
CA ASN A 231 -17.42 -11.47 2.71
C ASN A 231 -18.71 -10.89 3.31
N GLN A 232 -19.64 -11.73 3.78
CA GLN A 232 -20.84 -11.28 4.50
C GLN A 232 -20.48 -10.60 5.83
N PHE A 233 -19.55 -11.17 6.58
CA PHE A 233 -19.11 -10.65 7.88
C PHE A 233 -17.67 -10.14 7.80
N ARG A 234 -17.48 -8.95 7.21
CA ARG A 234 -16.14 -8.33 7.08
C ARG A 234 -15.50 -8.01 8.43
N ASP A 235 -16.32 -7.69 9.44
CA ASP A 235 -15.85 -7.56 10.81
C ASP A 235 -15.49 -8.94 11.41
N VAL A 236 -14.27 -9.05 11.92
CA VAL A 236 -13.71 -10.32 12.42
C VAL A 236 -14.42 -10.82 13.69
N HIS A 237 -14.96 -9.91 14.51
CA HIS A 237 -15.69 -10.29 15.71
C HIS A 237 -17.06 -10.86 15.37
N ALA A 238 -17.79 -10.22 14.46
CA ALA A 238 -19.04 -10.74 13.91
C ALA A 238 -18.83 -12.09 13.21
N TYR A 239 -17.79 -12.22 12.39
CA TYR A 239 -17.43 -13.48 11.75
C TYR A 239 -17.19 -14.59 12.78
N ARG A 240 -16.39 -14.31 13.82
CA ARG A 240 -16.11 -15.28 14.89
C ARG A 240 -17.35 -15.71 15.66
N ALA A 241 -18.32 -14.82 15.85
CA ALA A 241 -19.58 -15.17 16.50
C ALA A 241 -20.36 -16.20 15.66
N ASN A 242 -20.44 -15.98 14.35
CA ASN A 242 -21.13 -16.86 13.40
C ASN A 242 -20.42 -18.21 13.22
N LEU A 243 -19.10 -18.30 13.35
CA LEU A 243 -18.39 -19.59 13.32
C LEU A 243 -18.90 -20.59 14.39
N LYS A 244 -19.48 -20.11 15.50
CA LYS A 244 -19.98 -20.96 16.58
C LYS A 244 -21.25 -21.73 16.22
N SER A 245 -22.04 -21.23 15.28
CA SER A 245 -23.30 -21.86 14.84
C SER A 245 -23.11 -22.83 13.68
N LEU A 246 -21.93 -22.85 13.06
CA LEU A 246 -21.64 -23.74 11.94
C LEU A 246 -21.45 -25.19 12.39
N THR A 247 -21.96 -26.09 11.57
CA THR A 247 -21.70 -27.53 11.65
C THR A 247 -20.26 -27.85 11.24
N ARG A 248 -19.81 -29.08 11.54
CA ARG A 248 -18.49 -29.55 11.12
C ARG A 248 -18.29 -29.51 9.60
N SER A 249 -19.32 -29.83 8.81
CA SER A 249 -19.23 -29.83 7.35
C SER A 249 -19.12 -28.42 6.79
N GLU A 250 -19.88 -27.47 7.34
CA GLU A 250 -19.77 -26.04 6.97
C GLU A 250 -18.41 -25.46 7.35
N LEU A 251 -17.86 -25.82 8.51
CA LEU A 251 -16.51 -25.42 8.90
C LEU A 251 -15.44 -25.97 7.96
N ILE A 252 -15.60 -27.19 7.43
CA ILE A 252 -14.71 -27.74 6.40
C ILE A 252 -14.85 -26.95 5.10
N SER A 253 -16.08 -26.69 4.66
CA SER A 253 -16.34 -25.90 3.43
C SER A 253 -15.72 -24.50 3.51
N GLU A 254 -15.93 -23.82 4.63
CA GLU A 254 -15.34 -22.50 4.91
C GLU A 254 -13.81 -22.56 4.95
N SER A 255 -13.25 -23.59 5.59
CA SER A 255 -11.80 -23.81 5.64
C SER A 255 -11.20 -23.95 4.24
N VAL A 256 -11.83 -24.76 3.38
CA VAL A 256 -11.39 -25.01 2.01
C VAL A 256 -11.50 -23.74 1.15
N ALA A 257 -12.57 -22.96 1.30
CA ALA A 257 -12.75 -21.71 0.55
C ALA A 257 -11.64 -20.69 0.86
N LEU A 258 -11.35 -20.46 2.14
CA LEU A 258 -10.26 -19.58 2.59
C LEU A 258 -8.90 -20.11 2.10
N ALA A 259 -8.61 -21.38 2.37
CA ALA A 259 -7.41 -22.08 1.93
C ALA A 259 -7.14 -21.93 0.43
N LYS A 260 -8.18 -22.07 -0.40
CA LYS A 260 -8.08 -21.96 -1.86
C LYS A 260 -7.61 -20.56 -2.27
N SER A 261 -8.25 -19.51 -1.75
CA SER A 261 -7.87 -18.12 -2.03
C SER A 261 -6.43 -17.83 -1.60
N MET A 262 -6.05 -18.28 -0.39
CA MET A 262 -4.67 -18.17 0.10
C MET A 262 -3.67 -18.89 -0.80
N ARG A 263 -3.97 -20.11 -1.27
CA ARG A 263 -3.07 -20.85 -2.17
C ARG A 263 -2.99 -20.24 -3.55
N GLU A 264 -4.05 -19.67 -4.08
CA GLU A 264 -4.03 -19.04 -5.40
C GLU A 264 -3.27 -17.71 -5.40
N THR A 265 -3.45 -16.89 -4.36
CA THR A 265 -2.92 -15.51 -4.33
C THR A 265 -1.71 -15.32 -3.44
N GLY A 266 -1.50 -16.19 -2.45
CA GLY A 266 -0.50 -16.00 -1.39
C GLY A 266 -0.88 -14.91 -0.39
N LEU A 267 -2.05 -14.28 -0.54
CA LEU A 267 -2.57 -13.28 0.37
C LEU A 267 -3.44 -13.96 1.42
N VAL A 268 -3.31 -13.51 2.66
CA VAL A 268 -4.05 -14.06 3.79
C VAL A 268 -4.90 -12.96 4.40
N SER A 269 -6.23 -13.10 4.44
CA SER A 269 -7.16 -12.16 5.10
C SER A 269 -7.20 -12.33 6.64
N PRO A 270 -7.67 -11.33 7.40
CA PRO A 270 -7.89 -11.45 8.85
C PRO A 270 -8.82 -12.61 9.26
N HIS A 271 -9.76 -12.99 8.38
CA HIS A 271 -10.68 -14.10 8.59
C HIS A 271 -9.96 -15.45 8.65
N HIS A 272 -8.87 -15.63 7.89
CA HIS A 272 -8.03 -16.82 8.00
C HIS A 272 -7.49 -16.98 9.42
N ALA A 273 -6.90 -15.92 9.98
CA ALA A 273 -6.37 -15.98 11.35
C ALA A 273 -7.46 -16.28 12.37
N THR A 274 -8.64 -15.67 12.20
CA THR A 274 -9.79 -15.89 13.07
C THR A 274 -10.28 -17.34 13.02
N LEU A 275 -10.45 -17.89 11.82
CA LEU A 275 -10.86 -19.27 11.60
C LEU A 275 -9.81 -20.26 12.11
N THR A 276 -8.54 -20.09 11.76
CA THR A 276 -7.45 -20.97 12.21
C THR A 276 -7.37 -21.03 13.73
N ARG A 277 -7.45 -19.88 14.43
CA ARG A 277 -7.48 -19.84 15.89
C ARG A 277 -8.74 -20.50 16.47
N PHE A 278 -9.90 -20.28 15.85
CA PHE A 278 -11.16 -20.91 16.26
C PHE A 278 -11.08 -22.43 16.18
N LEU A 279 -10.60 -22.97 15.06
CA LEU A 279 -10.42 -24.41 14.84
C LEU A 279 -9.35 -24.99 15.76
N CYS A 280 -8.21 -24.31 15.92
CA CYS A 280 -7.15 -24.72 16.85
C CYS A 280 -7.65 -24.88 18.30
N LYS A 281 -8.64 -24.07 18.73
CA LYS A 281 -9.23 -24.18 20.07
C LYS A 281 -10.33 -25.24 20.17
N ARG A 282 -11.19 -25.37 19.16
CA ARG A 282 -12.42 -26.19 19.26
C ARG A 282 -12.34 -27.53 18.54
N MET A 283 -11.73 -27.57 17.37
CA MET A 283 -11.67 -28.75 16.51
C MET A 283 -10.31 -28.83 15.78
N PRO A 284 -9.21 -29.14 16.49
CA PRO A 284 -7.86 -29.16 15.91
C PRO A 284 -7.72 -30.13 14.72
N GLY A 285 -8.53 -31.18 14.65
CA GLY A 285 -8.56 -32.10 13.52
C GLY A 285 -8.97 -31.47 12.18
N LEU A 286 -9.47 -30.22 12.17
CA LEU A 286 -9.73 -29.48 10.94
C LEU A 286 -8.57 -28.59 10.47
N LEU A 287 -7.47 -28.50 11.22
CA LEU A 287 -6.31 -27.71 10.83
C LEU A 287 -5.73 -28.06 9.44
N PRO A 288 -5.69 -29.34 9.01
CA PRO A 288 -5.23 -29.66 7.66
C PRO A 288 -6.04 -28.98 6.54
N TYR A 289 -7.35 -28.75 6.73
CA TYR A 289 -8.21 -28.12 5.73
C TYR A 289 -7.94 -26.61 5.61
N VAL A 290 -7.87 -25.89 6.73
CA VAL A 290 -7.67 -24.42 6.70
C VAL A 290 -6.27 -24.02 6.23
N LEU A 291 -5.28 -24.90 6.42
CA LEU A 291 -3.91 -24.74 5.92
C LEU A 291 -3.72 -25.33 4.50
N ASN A 292 -4.72 -26.05 3.99
CA ASN A 292 -4.68 -26.79 2.73
C ASN A 292 -3.45 -27.71 2.62
N LEU A 293 -3.17 -28.49 3.66
CA LEU A 293 -1.96 -29.30 3.69
C LEU A 293 -2.07 -30.50 2.75
N ASN A 294 -1.02 -30.76 1.99
CA ASN A 294 -0.85 -32.05 1.32
C ASN A 294 -0.61 -33.19 2.34
N SER A 295 -0.45 -34.43 1.85
CA SER A 295 -0.24 -35.61 2.70
C SER A 295 1.01 -35.49 3.59
N LYS A 296 2.11 -34.95 3.05
CA LYS A 296 3.35 -34.72 3.81
C LYS A 296 3.15 -33.67 4.91
N GLY A 297 2.52 -32.54 4.59
CA GLY A 297 2.22 -31.49 5.56
C GLY A 297 1.28 -31.97 6.66
N SER A 298 0.30 -32.79 6.31
CA SER A 298 -0.63 -33.39 7.28
C SER A 298 0.08 -34.34 8.25
N ALA A 299 0.97 -35.20 7.75
CA ALA A 299 1.79 -36.07 8.60
C ALA A 299 2.75 -35.26 9.50
N ASN A 300 3.37 -34.21 8.96
CA ASN A 300 4.26 -33.34 9.74
C ASN A 300 3.52 -32.58 10.85
N LEU A 301 2.29 -32.14 10.59
CA LEU A 301 1.40 -31.54 11.57
C LEU A 301 1.03 -32.53 12.68
N GLU A 302 0.73 -33.78 12.31
CA GLU A 302 0.38 -34.83 13.27
C GLU A 302 1.56 -35.18 14.18
N GLU A 303 2.75 -35.36 13.62
CA GLU A 303 3.99 -35.61 14.36
C GLU A 303 4.33 -34.46 15.34
N ASN A 304 4.09 -33.21 14.93
CA ASN A 304 4.44 -32.01 15.69
C ASN A 304 3.22 -31.30 16.30
N HIS A 305 2.13 -32.04 16.56
CA HIS A 305 0.82 -31.48 16.86
C HIS A 305 0.81 -30.43 17.97
N GLU A 306 1.46 -30.73 19.11
CA GLU A 306 1.51 -29.83 20.26
C GLU A 306 2.23 -28.52 19.94
N LEU A 307 3.36 -28.61 19.21
CA LEU A 307 4.14 -27.45 18.81
C LEU A 307 3.35 -26.59 17.82
N VAL A 308 2.69 -27.19 16.82
CA VAL A 308 1.87 -26.46 15.85
C VAL A 308 0.73 -25.72 16.56
N ILE A 309 0.05 -26.35 17.53
CA ILE A 309 -0.96 -25.67 18.35
C ILE A 309 -0.36 -24.51 19.14
N GLN A 310 0.82 -24.69 19.74
CA GLN A 310 1.51 -23.63 20.48
C GLN A 310 1.85 -22.45 19.56
N LEU A 311 2.37 -22.71 18.36
CA LEU A 311 2.71 -21.71 17.36
C LEU A 311 1.47 -20.94 16.87
N ILE A 312 0.37 -21.65 16.59
CA ILE A 312 -0.89 -20.99 16.19
C ILE A 312 -1.38 -20.05 17.30
N LYS A 313 -1.36 -20.50 18.56
CA LYS A 313 -1.79 -19.68 19.70
C LYS A 313 -0.89 -18.46 19.87
N ALA A 314 0.43 -18.63 19.75
CA ALA A 314 1.43 -17.62 20.03
C ALA A 314 1.61 -16.59 18.91
N ALA A 315 1.43 -16.97 17.64
CA ALA A 315 1.86 -16.17 16.50
C ALA A 315 0.75 -15.82 15.49
N ILE A 316 -0.35 -16.57 15.43
CA ILE A 316 -1.40 -16.32 14.43
C ILE A 316 -2.47 -15.40 15.02
N PHE A 317 -2.54 -14.17 14.51
CA PHE A 317 -3.51 -13.12 14.83
C PHE A 317 -3.91 -12.39 13.54
N PRO A 318 -5.02 -11.62 13.51
CA PRO A 318 -5.35 -10.78 12.37
C PRO A 318 -4.20 -9.89 11.88
N ALA A 319 -3.44 -9.29 12.79
CA ALA A 319 -2.29 -8.45 12.45
C ALA A 319 -1.10 -9.23 11.86
N THR A 320 -0.94 -10.51 12.24
CA THR A 320 0.14 -11.40 11.81
C THR A 320 -0.34 -12.50 10.85
N ARG A 321 -1.51 -12.31 10.24
CA ARG A 321 -2.23 -13.28 9.40
C ARG A 321 -1.37 -13.97 8.34
N GLN A 322 -0.40 -13.26 7.76
CA GLN A 322 0.48 -13.81 6.72
C GLN A 322 1.31 -15.02 7.19
N ALA A 323 1.53 -15.17 8.50
CA ALA A 323 2.22 -16.35 9.06
C ALA A 323 1.46 -17.68 8.84
N ILE A 324 0.16 -17.66 8.51
CA ILE A 324 -0.60 -18.87 8.19
C ILE A 324 -0.10 -19.51 6.89
N TYR A 325 0.19 -18.68 5.88
CA TYR A 325 0.73 -19.17 4.61
C TYR A 325 2.11 -19.78 4.81
N GLY A 326 2.99 -19.07 5.54
CA GLY A 326 4.32 -19.57 5.92
C GLY A 326 4.25 -20.88 6.71
N LEU A 327 3.42 -20.96 7.75
CA LEU A 327 3.18 -22.19 8.52
C LEU A 327 2.75 -23.37 7.61
N SER A 328 1.86 -23.11 6.66
CA SER A 328 1.41 -24.14 5.71
C SER A 328 2.57 -24.69 4.87
N LEU A 329 3.40 -23.80 4.32
CA LEU A 329 4.58 -24.17 3.52
C LEU A 329 5.66 -24.86 4.36
N MET A 330 5.93 -24.37 5.56
CA MET A 330 6.89 -24.94 6.50
C MET A 330 6.57 -26.41 6.82
N LEU A 331 5.28 -26.71 7.06
CA LEU A 331 4.80 -28.07 7.32
C LEU A 331 4.96 -28.97 6.09
N GLU A 332 4.59 -28.50 4.89
CA GLU A 332 4.72 -29.28 3.65
C GLU A 332 6.17 -29.54 3.24
N ARG A 333 7.06 -28.58 3.53
CA ARG A 333 8.51 -28.76 3.34
C ARG A 333 9.11 -29.72 4.36
N GLY A 334 8.45 -29.95 5.49
CA GLY A 334 8.93 -30.80 6.57
C GLY A 334 10.03 -30.15 7.40
N VAL A 335 10.03 -28.81 7.49
CA VAL A 335 11.11 -28.05 8.14
C VAL A 335 11.21 -28.40 9.63
N LEU A 336 10.10 -28.73 10.29
CA LEU A 336 10.07 -29.14 11.70
C LEU A 336 10.81 -30.46 11.97
N SER A 337 11.02 -31.31 10.96
CA SER A 337 11.76 -32.55 11.10
C SER A 337 13.28 -32.32 11.26
N HIS A 338 13.77 -31.10 11.00
CA HIS A 338 15.14 -30.74 11.31
C HIS A 338 15.31 -30.46 12.81
N SER A 339 16.18 -31.24 13.44
CA SER A 339 16.48 -31.21 14.89
C SER A 339 16.58 -29.81 15.54
N PRO A 340 17.25 -28.79 14.96
CA PRO A 340 17.37 -27.47 15.61
C PRO A 340 16.10 -26.61 15.51
N VAL A 341 15.17 -26.90 14.60
CA VAL A 341 14.06 -26.01 14.27
C VAL A 341 13.01 -25.98 15.38
N ALA A 342 12.50 -27.15 15.79
CA ALA A 342 11.45 -27.24 16.79
C ALA A 342 11.86 -26.63 18.16
N PRO A 343 13.06 -26.92 18.72
CA PRO A 343 13.53 -26.25 19.93
C PRO A 343 13.73 -24.75 19.76
N GLY A 344 14.24 -24.31 18.60
CA GLY A 344 14.44 -22.90 18.30
C GLY A 344 13.13 -22.11 18.31
N LEU A 345 12.09 -22.64 17.66
CA LEU A 345 10.76 -22.04 17.64
C LEU A 345 10.13 -21.96 19.05
N ARG A 346 10.26 -23.01 19.87
CA ARG A 346 9.80 -22.97 21.28
C ARG A 346 10.48 -21.86 22.06
N ARG A 347 11.80 -21.71 21.90
CA ARG A 347 12.56 -20.63 22.55
C ARG A 347 12.08 -19.24 22.13
N LEU A 348 11.73 -19.03 20.86
CA LEU A 348 11.21 -17.73 20.40
C LEU A 348 9.87 -17.37 21.05
N VAL A 349 9.03 -18.36 21.37
CA VAL A 349 7.75 -18.13 22.07
C VAL A 349 7.98 -17.59 23.49
N GLU A 350 9.04 -18.04 24.16
CA GLU A 350 9.32 -17.74 25.58
C GLU A 350 10.40 -16.67 25.79
N LEU A 351 11.06 -16.23 24.71
CA LEU A 351 12.21 -15.33 24.77
C LEU A 351 11.86 -14.01 25.48
N ASP A 352 12.64 -13.61 26.48
CA ASP A 352 12.52 -12.27 27.04
C ASP A 352 13.18 -11.24 26.10
N ILE A 353 12.34 -10.53 25.35
CA ILE A 353 12.79 -9.55 24.35
C ILE A 353 13.09 -8.22 25.05
N ARG A 354 14.33 -7.74 24.84
CA ARG A 354 14.78 -6.42 25.31
C ARG A 354 13.82 -5.29 24.90
N PRO A 355 13.66 -4.23 25.72
CA PRO A 355 12.67 -3.17 25.47
C PRO A 355 12.83 -2.44 24.13
N ASP A 356 14.07 -2.17 23.71
CA ASP A 356 14.39 -1.52 22.43
C ASP A 356 13.93 -2.35 21.23
N VAL A 357 14.22 -3.65 21.23
CA VAL A 357 13.78 -4.58 20.18
C VAL A 357 12.26 -4.77 20.20
N ARG A 358 11.66 -4.82 21.40
CA ARG A 358 10.21 -4.91 21.57
C ARG A 358 9.50 -3.73 20.92
N ASN A 359 9.99 -2.51 21.15
CA ASN A 359 9.43 -1.31 20.53
C ASN A 359 9.57 -1.35 19.01
N ALA A 360 10.75 -1.74 18.50
CA ALA A 360 10.98 -1.89 17.06
C ALA A 360 9.99 -2.89 16.42
N LEU A 361 9.75 -4.04 17.07
CA LEU A 361 8.78 -5.04 16.60
C LEU A 361 7.36 -4.48 16.57
N TYR A 362 6.94 -3.73 17.59
CA TYR A 362 5.61 -3.11 17.60
C TYR A 362 5.41 -2.07 16.50
N HIS A 363 6.46 -1.39 16.04
CA HIS A 363 6.34 -0.49 14.88
C HIS A 363 6.12 -1.24 13.55
N THR A 364 6.37 -2.55 13.48
CA THR A 364 6.21 -3.31 12.24
C THR A 364 4.77 -3.72 11.94
N THR A 365 3.90 -3.78 12.94
CA THR A 365 2.54 -4.31 12.83
C THR A 365 1.54 -3.46 13.62
N GLN A 366 0.29 -3.39 13.16
CA GLN A 366 -0.76 -2.73 13.94
C GLN A 366 -1.02 -3.55 15.22
N THR A 367 -0.80 -2.93 16.37
CA THR A 367 -1.01 -3.57 17.67
C THR A 367 -2.50 -3.68 17.98
N GLY A 368 -2.94 -4.87 18.40
CA GLY A 368 -4.35 -5.18 18.69
C GLY A 368 -4.52 -6.62 19.16
N GLU A 369 -5.67 -6.94 19.76
CA GLU A 369 -6.07 -8.30 20.18
C GLU A 369 -5.04 -9.14 20.99
N GLY A 370 -4.16 -8.48 21.75
CA GLY A 370 -3.18 -9.17 22.60
C GLY A 370 -1.92 -9.67 21.85
N VAL A 371 -1.63 -9.10 20.67
CA VAL A 371 -0.35 -9.34 19.96
C VAL A 371 0.83 -8.86 20.81
N THR A 372 1.78 -9.75 21.08
CA THR A 372 3.02 -9.45 21.80
C THR A 372 4.21 -9.33 20.84
N ALA A 373 5.34 -8.79 21.30
CA ALA A 373 6.56 -8.79 20.49
C ALA A 373 7.01 -10.22 20.12
N ASN A 374 6.87 -11.20 21.02
CA ASN A 374 7.11 -12.60 20.71
C ASN A 374 6.16 -13.12 19.63
N SER A 375 4.89 -12.71 19.65
CA SER A 375 3.93 -13.05 18.60
C SER A 375 4.40 -12.56 17.23
N ILE A 376 4.89 -11.32 17.15
CA ILE A 376 5.41 -10.72 15.91
C ILE A 376 6.68 -11.44 15.46
N LEU A 377 7.60 -11.72 16.39
CA LEU A 377 8.85 -12.40 16.11
C LEU A 377 8.63 -13.81 15.57
N VAL A 378 7.83 -14.62 16.27
CA VAL A 378 7.49 -15.99 15.84
C VAL A 378 6.74 -15.96 14.50
N ALA A 379 5.79 -15.03 14.32
CA ALA A 379 5.08 -14.88 13.05
C ALA A 379 6.03 -14.56 11.89
N GLY A 380 6.99 -13.66 12.10
CA GLY A 380 8.03 -13.34 11.13
C GLY A 380 8.88 -14.56 10.80
N SER A 381 9.31 -15.34 11.80
CA SER A 381 10.05 -16.58 11.57
C SER A 381 9.25 -17.60 10.76
N LEU A 382 7.96 -17.78 11.06
CA LEU A 382 7.08 -18.70 10.32
C LEU A 382 6.88 -18.29 8.85
N GLN A 383 7.00 -17.01 8.51
CA GLN A 383 6.86 -16.55 7.13
C GLN A 383 8.11 -16.82 6.28
N VAL A 384 9.28 -16.94 6.91
CA VAL A 384 10.58 -17.07 6.25
C VAL A 384 10.99 -18.55 6.08
N LEU A 385 10.70 -19.38 7.09
CA LEU A 385 10.98 -20.83 7.09
C LEU A 385 10.00 -21.56 6.14
#